data_AF-A0A2G6N7R7-F1
#
_entry.id   AF-A0A2G6N7R7-F1
#
_cell.length_a   1.000
_cell.length_b   1.000
_cell.length_c   1.000
_cell.angle_alpha   90.00
_cell.angle_beta   90.00
_cell.angle_gamma   90.00
#
_symmetry.space_group_name_H-M   'P 1'
#
loop_
_entity.id
_entity.type
_entity.pdbx_description
1 polymer ?
#
loop_
_entity_poly.entity_id
_entity_poly.type
_entity_poly.pdbx_seq_one_letter_code
_entity_poly.pdbx_strand_id
1 'polypeptide(L)'
;LAGLGYDRSPAPTATLDFSVPDSNAWLYSFGVRYKLSERMELGLSTLYDRKEKRSRRLNPAEPVYGTFSNVSAFLVTVGVNYTF
;
A
#
# COMPACT_ATOMS: atom_id res chain seq x y z
N LEU A 1 -2.45 -2.91 -17.85
CA LEU A 1 -3.41 -2.68 -16.76
C LEU A 1 -2.81 -1.65 -15.83
N ALA A 2 -3.54 -0.59 -15.50
CA ALA A 2 -3.14 0.37 -14.49
C ALA A 2 -4.33 0.60 -13.56
N GLY A 3 -4.06 0.83 -12.28
CA GLY A 3 -5.09 0.99 -11.26
C GLY A 3 -4.70 2.04 -10.23
N LEU A 4 -5.67 2.85 -9.83
CA LEU A 4 -5.55 3.82 -8.75
C LEU A 4 -6.53 3.43 -7.65
N GLY A 5 -6.05 3.38 -6.41
CA GLY A 5 -6.85 3.10 -5.23
C GLY A 5 -6.57 4.13 -4.15
N TYR A 6 -7.61 4.42 -3.36
CA TYR A 6 -7.46 5.18 -2.12
C TYR A 6 -7.92 4.30 -0.97
N ASP A 7 -6.97 3.94 -0.11
CA ASP A 7 -7.22 3.15 1.09
C ASP A 7 -7.42 4.09 2.28
N ARG A 8 -8.57 3.96 2.94
CA ARG A 8 -8.92 4.74 4.13
C ARG A 8 -8.66 3.90 5.35
N SER A 9 -7.79 4.40 6.23
CA SER A 9 -7.50 3.73 7.50
C SER A 9 -8.79 3.60 8.32
N PRO A 10 -9.20 2.37 8.69
CA PRO A 10 -10.35 2.16 9.56
C PRO A 10 -10.02 2.47 11.03
N ALA A 11 -8.74 2.68 11.36
CA ALA A 11 -8.27 2.91 12.72
C ALA A 11 -8.65 4.32 13.21
N PRO A 12 -9.47 4.42 14.29
CA PRO A 12 -9.81 5.70 14.90
C PRO A 12 -8.55 6.41 15.40
N THR A 13 -8.41 7.71 15.10
CA THR A 13 -7.25 8.50 15.54
C THR A 13 -7.05 8.49 17.07
N ALA A 14 -8.15 8.30 17.81
CA ALA A 14 -8.15 8.26 19.26
C ALA A 14 -7.48 7.01 19.85
N THR A 15 -7.45 5.89 19.13
CA THR A 15 -6.92 4.60 19.62
C THR A 15 -5.64 4.14 18.90
N LEU A 16 -5.17 4.91 17.90
CA LEU A 16 -4.01 4.54 17.09
C LEU A 16 -2.71 4.66 17.89
N ASP A 17 -2.11 3.53 18.26
CA ASP A 17 -0.83 3.47 18.97
C ASP A 17 0.38 3.52 18.02
N PHE A 18 1.58 3.83 18.54
CA PHE A 18 2.78 3.92 17.72
C PHE A 18 3.27 2.57 17.16
N SER A 19 2.74 1.45 17.67
CA SER A 19 3.06 0.10 17.25
C SER A 19 2.56 -0.25 15.84
N VAL A 20 1.54 0.44 15.34
CA VAL A 20 1.01 0.26 13.98
C VAL A 20 0.92 1.61 13.28
N PRO A 21 1.87 1.96 12.40
CA PRO A 21 1.84 3.21 11.64
C PRO A 21 0.74 3.15 10.56
N ASP A 22 -0.52 3.32 10.99
CA ASP A 22 -1.66 3.28 10.09
C ASP A 22 -2.23 4.67 9.76
N SER A 23 -2.38 4.91 8.47
CA SER A 23 -2.88 6.14 7.89
C SER A 23 -3.47 5.84 6.52
N ASN A 24 -4.23 6.79 5.99
CA ASN A 24 -4.77 6.68 4.64
C ASN A 24 -3.63 6.53 3.64
N ALA A 25 -3.87 5.78 2.57
CA ALA A 25 -2.86 5.47 1.59
C ALA A 25 -3.37 5.62 0.16
N TRP A 26 -2.49 6.10 -0.72
CA TRP A 26 -2.71 6.07 -2.15
C TRP A 26 -1.99 4.87 -2.76
N LEU A 27 -2.74 4.06 -3.48
CA LEU A 27 -2.26 2.86 -4.15
C LEU A 27 -2.18 3.14 -5.65
N TYR A 28 -0.98 3.02 -6.19
CA TYR A 28 -0.72 3.14 -7.62
C TYR A 28 -0.27 1.78 -8.13
N SER A 29 -0.99 1.19 -9.07
CA SER A 29 -0.64 -0.11 -9.64
C SER A 29 -0.47 -0.02 -11.14
N PHE A 30 0.52 -0.73 -11.65
CA PHE A 30 0.78 -0.88 -13.06
C PHE A 30 1.12 -2.33 -13.35
N GLY A 31 0.64 -2.86 -14.47
CA GLY A 31 0.91 -4.23 -14.85
C GLY A 31 0.76 -4.46 -16.34
N VAL A 32 1.56 -5.39 -16.82
CA VAL A 32 1.59 -5.83 -18.21
C VAL A 32 1.40 -7.34 -18.24
N ARG A 33 0.76 -7.81 -19.30
CA ARG A 33 0.59 -9.23 -19.58
C ARG A 33 1.05 -9.48 -21.01
N TYR A 34 1.83 -10.51 -21.20
CA TYR A 34 2.40 -10.89 -22.47
C TYR A 34 2.07 -12.35 -22.76
N LYS A 35 1.36 -12.60 -23.86
CA LYS A 35 1.08 -13.95 -24.32
C LYS A 35 2.33 -14.51 -25.01
N LEU A 36 2.93 -15.54 -24.42
CA LEU A 36 4.03 -16.28 -25.04
C LEU A 36 3.51 -17.24 -26.12
N SER A 37 2.32 -17.79 -25.93
CA SER A 37 1.67 -18.75 -26.84
C SER A 37 0.17 -18.76 -26.58
N GLU A 38 -0.62 -19.46 -27.41
CA GLU A 38 -2.07 -19.61 -27.19
C GLU A 38 -2.43 -20.21 -25.83
N ARG A 39 -1.49 -20.99 -25.26
CA ARG A 39 -1.63 -21.68 -23.98
C ARG A 39 -0.87 -21.04 -22.83
N MET A 40 -0.07 -19.99 -23.07
CA MET A 40 0.84 -19.43 -22.06
C MET A 40 0.83 -17.90 -22.03
N GLU A 41 0.65 -17.33 -20.84
CA GLU A 41 0.70 -15.89 -20.58
C GLU A 41 1.61 -15.58 -19.39
N LEU A 42 2.50 -14.60 -19.55
CA LEU A 42 3.29 -14.02 -18.47
C LEU A 42 2.66 -12.71 -18.02
N GLY A 43 2.56 -12.51 -16.71
CA GLY A 43 2.15 -11.26 -16.09
C GLY A 43 3.28 -10.67 -15.25
N LEU A 44 3.49 -9.36 -15.37
CA LEU A 44 4.34 -8.59 -14.49
C LEU A 44 3.52 -7.39 -13.98
N SER A 45 3.49 -7.16 -12.68
CA SER A 45 2.86 -5.98 -12.10
C SER A 45 3.65 -5.41 -10.94
N THR A 46 3.53 -4.10 -10.75
CA THR A 46 4.06 -3.35 -9.63
C THR A 46 2.92 -2.61 -8.94
N LEU A 47 3.06 -2.44 -7.62
CA LEU A 47 2.15 -1.64 -6.82
C LEU A 47 2.97 -0.79 -5.87
N TYR A 48 2.69 0.51 -5.86
CA TYR A 48 3.28 1.50 -4.99
C TYR A 48 2.21 2.02 -4.04
N ASP A 49 2.40 1.73 -2.76
CA ASP A 49 1.59 2.23 -1.65
C ASP A 49 2.31 3.45 -1.05
N ARG A 50 1.64 4.59 -1.07
CA ARG A 50 2.10 5.81 -0.42
C ARG A 50 1.14 6.17 0.70
N LYS A 51 1.58 5.97 1.95
CA LYS A 51 0.83 6.40 3.13
C LYS A 51 0.95 7.90 3.38
N GLU A 52 -0.17 8.52 3.71
CA GLU A 52 -0.25 9.93 4.11
C GLU A 52 0.35 10.13 5.51
N LYS A 53 0.91 11.33 5.75
CA LYS A 53 1.49 11.67 7.05
C LYS A 53 0.37 11.79 8.09
N ARG A 54 0.54 11.16 9.25
CA ARG A 54 -0.40 11.27 10.38
C ARG A 54 0.39 11.59 11.65
N SER A 55 0.05 12.72 12.28
CA SER A 55 0.65 13.14 13.55
C SER A 55 -0.31 12.85 14.70
N ARG A 56 0.17 12.23 15.78
CA ARG A 56 -0.61 12.00 17.00
C ARG A 56 0.12 12.54 18.24
N ARG A 57 -0.67 13.06 19.17
CA ARG A 57 -0.27 13.30 20.57
C ARG A 57 -0.91 12.21 21.41
N LEU A 58 -0.12 11.33 22.03
CA LEU A 58 -0.66 10.18 22.78
C LEU A 58 -1.34 10.56 24.09
N ASN A 59 -1.00 11.71 24.68
CA ASN A 59 -1.65 12.21 25.89
C ASN A 59 -1.48 13.73 26.05
N PRO A 60 -2.42 14.44 26.70
CA PRO A 60 -2.20 15.83 27.12
C PRO A 60 -1.05 15.96 28.14
N ALA A 61 -0.85 14.92 28.95
CA ALA A 61 0.11 14.86 30.07
C ALA A 61 1.50 14.30 29.71
N GLU A 62 1.68 13.71 28.52
CA GLU A 62 2.97 13.17 28.07
C GLU A 62 3.45 13.87 26.79
N PRO A 63 4.73 14.32 26.73
CA PRO A 63 5.24 15.16 25.65
C PRO A 63 5.70 14.35 24.44
N VAL A 64 5.16 13.15 24.21
CA VAL A 64 5.59 12.31 23.10
C VAL A 64 4.85 12.72 21.83
N TYR A 65 5.49 13.59 21.05
CA TYR A 65 5.06 14.01 19.72
C TYR A 65 5.74 13.13 18.68
N GLY A 66 5.00 12.19 18.10
CA GLY A 66 5.47 11.37 16.99
C GLY A 66 4.70 11.69 15.73
N THR A 67 5.40 11.98 14.63
CA THR A 67 4.80 12.08 13.31
C THR A 67 5.20 10.88 12.48
N PHE A 68 4.22 10.07 12.08
CA PHE A 68 4.46 9.06 11.08
C PHE A 68 4.57 9.73 9.72
N SER A 69 5.75 9.65 9.12
CA SER A 69 6.02 10.19 7.80
C SER A 69 6.84 9.20 6.98
N ASN A 70 6.60 9.19 5.67
CA ASN A 70 7.33 8.38 4.69
C ASN A 70 7.20 6.86 4.84
N VAL A 71 6.04 6.38 5.26
CA VAL A 71 5.73 4.94 5.13
C VAL A 71 5.29 4.71 3.68
N SER A 72 6.10 3.99 2.92
CA SER A 72 5.75 3.54 1.58
C SER A 72 6.07 2.06 1.44
N ALA A 73 5.25 1.35 0.67
CA ALA A 73 5.50 -0.03 0.31
C ALA A 73 5.56 -0.14 -1.22
N PHE A 74 6.50 -0.94 -1.71
CA PHE A 74 6.62 -1.25 -3.13
C PHE A 74 6.55 -2.76 -3.31
N LEU A 75 5.53 -3.20 -4.05
CA LEU A 75 5.30 -4.61 -4.36
C LEU A 75 5.58 -4.85 -5.84
N VAL A 76 6.23 -5.98 -6.12
CA VAL A 76 6.46 -6.48 -7.46
C VAL A 76 5.91 -7.91 -7.52
N THR A 77 5.08 -8.17 -8.52
CA THR A 77 4.42 -9.46 -8.72
C THR A 77 4.73 -9.98 -10.11
N VAL A 78 5.12 -11.24 -10.18
CA VAL A 78 5.32 -11.98 -11.43
C VAL A 78 4.36 -13.17 -11.41
N GLY A 79 3.68 -13.42 -12.53
CA GLY A 79 2.74 -14.53 -12.66
C GLY A 79 2.90 -15.24 -14.00
N VAL A 80 2.62 -16.55 -14.02
CA VAL A 80 2.56 -17.36 -15.23
C VAL A 80 1.21 -18.05 -15.26
N ASN A 81 0.49 -17.91 -16.36
CA ASN A 81 -0.75 -18.63 -16.62
C ASN A 81 -0.54 -19.63 -17.74
N TYR A 82 -1.00 -20.86 -17.52
CA TYR A 82 -0.99 -21.95 -18.49
C TYR A 82 -2.39 -22.54 -18.62
N THR A 83 -2.89 -22.69 -19.84
CA THR A 83 -4.20 -23.29 -20.13
C THR A 83 -4.02 -24.60 -20.89
N PHE A 84 -4.66 -25.67 -20.41
CA PHE A 84 -4.62 -27.02 -21.00
C PHE A 84 -5.59 -27.17 -22.17
#